data_AF-A0A1H6LY56-F1
#
_entry.id   AF-A0A1H6LY56-F1
#
_cell.length_a   1.000
_cell.length_b   1.000
_cell.length_c   1.000
_cell.angle_alpha   90.00
_cell.angle_beta   90.00
_cell.angle_gamma   90.00
#
_symmetry.space_group_name_H-M   'P 1'
#
loop_
_entity.id
_entity.type
_entity.pdbx_description
1 polymer ?
#
loop_
_entity_poly.entity_id
_entity_poly.type
_entity_poly.pdbx_seq_one_letter_code
_entity_poly.pdbx_strand_id
1 'polypeptide(L)' 'MALFSELAVYKTGYDFLLEIYNRTKNFPREYKFSLGEKMKEASLDLLIDVCKANKSKPQRPL' A
#
# COMPACT_ATOMS: atom_id res chain seq x y z
N MET A 1 11.16 -13.96 -15.62
CA MET A 1 11.74 -12.86 -14.80
C MET A 1 10.62 -12.15 -14.04
N ALA A 2 10.12 -12.72 -12.93
CA ALA A 2 8.94 -12.20 -12.23
C ALA A 2 9.21 -11.74 -10.79
N LEU A 3 10.31 -12.16 -10.17
CA LEU A 3 10.58 -11.88 -8.76
C LEU A 3 10.94 -10.41 -8.47
N PHE A 4 11.67 -9.76 -9.38
CA PHE A 4 12.14 -8.39 -9.19
C PHE A 4 11.00 -7.37 -9.22
N SER A 5 10.01 -7.55 -10.11
CA SER A 5 8.86 -6.65 -10.23
C SER A 5 7.96 -6.75 -9.00
N GLU A 6 7.73 -7.96 -8.48
CA GLU A 6 6.96 -8.17 -7.25
C GLU A 6 7.64 -7.52 -6.04
N LEU A 7 8.96 -7.69 -5.89
CA LEU A 7 9.72 -7.06 -4.80
C LEU A 7 9.71 -5.52 -4.89
N ALA A 8 9.90 -4.97 -6.09
CA ALA A 8 9.93 -3.52 -6.27
C ALA A 8 8.58 -2.87 -5.94
N VAL A 9 7.48 -3.47 -6.39
CA VAL A 9 6.13 -2.93 -6.13
C VAL A 9 5.74 -3.11 -4.67
N TYR A 10 6.08 -4.25 -4.05
CA TYR A 10 5.85 -4.45 -2.62
C TYR A 10 6.62 -3.41 -1.79
N LYS A 11 7.88 -3.17 -2.11
CA LYS A 11 8.71 -2.16 -1.44
C LYS A 11 8.09 -0.77 -1.54
N THR A 12 7.73 -0.33 -2.75
CA THR A 12 7.13 1.00 -2.96
C THR A 12 5.80 1.14 -2.21
N GLY A 13 4.96 0.11 -2.23
CA GLY A 13 3.68 0.14 -1.49
C GLY A 13 3.86 0.10 0.03
N TYR A 14 4.88 -0.59 0.52
CA TYR A 14 5.23 -0.58 1.95
C TYR A 14 5.79 0.78 2.39
N ASP A 15 6.65 1.40 1.60
CA ASP A 15 7.17 2.75 1.85
C ASP A 15 6.02 3.78 1.89
N PHE A 16 5.04 3.66 0.98
CA PHE A 16 3.83 4.46 0.99
C PHE A 16 2.99 4.26 2.26
N LEU A 17 2.77 3.01 2.67
CA LEU A 17 2.07 2.69 3.92
C LEU A 17 2.75 3.34 5.12
N LEU A 18 4.08 3.25 5.22
CA LEU A 18 4.85 3.89 6.28
C LEU A 18 4.71 5.41 6.26
N GLU A 19 4.68 6.04 5.08
CA GLU A 19 4.47 7.48 4.98
C GLU A 19 3.08 7.88 5.51
N ILE A 20 2.03 7.13 5.17
CA ILE A 20 0.67 7.37 5.67
C ILE A 20 0.62 7.24 7.20
N TYR A 21 1.24 6.22 7.78
CA TYR A 21 1.35 6.08 9.23
C TYR A 21 2.12 7.26 9.86
N ASN A 22 3.19 7.72 9.22
CA ASN A 22 3.98 8.86 9.69
C ASN A 22 3.23 10.19 9.59
N ARG A 23 2.38 10.38 8.59
CA ARG A 23 1.55 11.60 8.45
C ARG A 23 0.41 11.60 9.46
N THR A 24 -0.32 10.49 9.56
CA THR A 24 -1.50 10.35 10.42
C THR A 24 -1.17 10.34 11.91
N LYS A 25 0.06 9.99 12.33
CA LYS A 25 0.45 10.02 13.75
C LYS A 25 0.36 11.42 14.38
N ASN A 26 0.55 12.46 13.57
CA ASN A 26 0.57 13.87 13.96
C ASN A 26 -0.82 14.53 13.86
N PHE A 27 -1.87 13.79 13.49
CA PHE A 27 -3.20 14.35 13.41
C PHE A 27 -3.73 14.77 14.79
N PRO A 28 -4.51 15.87 14.87
CA PRO A 28 -5.29 16.20 16.06
C PRO A 28 -6.17 15.02 16.47
N ARG A 29 -6.44 14.89 17.78
CA ARG A 29 -7.18 13.74 18.35
C ARG A 29 -8.50 13.46 17.64
N GLU A 30 -9.23 14.51 17.28
CA GLU A 30 -10.51 14.44 16.55
C GLU A 30 -10.38 13.71 15.20
N TYR A 31 -9.30 13.96 14.47
CA TYR A 31 -9.06 13.38 13.14
C TYR A 31 -8.24 12.09 13.19
N LYS A 32 -7.50 11.84 14.27
CA LYS A 32 -6.59 10.70 14.38
C LYS A 32 -7.29 9.34 14.33
N PHE A 33 -8.44 9.23 15.01
CA PHE A 33 -9.24 7.99 15.09
C PHE A 33 -10.41 7.97 14.10
N SER A 34 -10.57 9.00 13.28
CA SER A 34 -11.63 9.07 12.27
C SER A 34 -11.03 9.00 10.87
N LEU A 35 -10.43 10.11 10.42
CA LEU A 35 -9.76 10.21 9.13
C LEU A 35 -8.46 9.41 9.10
N GLY A 36 -7.65 9.51 10.15
CA GLY A 36 -6.34 8.87 10.23
C GLY A 36 -6.41 7.34 10.20
N GLU A 37 -7.43 6.75 10.83
CA GLU A 37 -7.66 5.30 10.80
C GLU A 37 -8.12 4.83 9.42
N LYS A 38 -9.13 5.50 8.84
CA LYS A 38 -9.59 5.21 7.47
C LYS A 38 -8.48 5.33 6.41
N MET A 39 -7.59 6.31 6.56
CA MET A 39 -6.44 6.45 5.64
C MET A 39 -5.48 5.27 5.75
N LYS A 40 -5.24 4.75 6.96
CA LYS A 40 -4.37 3.58 7.16
C LYS A 40 -4.98 2.32 6.56
N GLU A 41 -6.27 2.09 6.82
CA GLU A 41 -7.02 0.95 6.24
C GLU A 41 -6.99 0.99 4.71
N ALA A 42 -7.38 2.12 4.11
CA ALA A 42 -7.38 2.27 2.66
C ALA A 42 -5.99 2.07 2.03
N SER A 43 -4.92 2.49 2.72
CA SER A 43 -3.55 2.32 2.25
C SER A 43 -3.08 0.86 2.32
N LEU A 44 -3.53 0.12 3.34
CA LEU A 44 -3.27 -1.30 3.49
C LEU A 44 -4.00 -2.11 2.40
N ASP A 45 -5.28 -1.79 2.17
CA ASP A 45 -6.08 -2.41 1.11
C ASP A 45 -5.47 -2.15 -0.27
N LEU A 46 -5.01 -0.93 -0.53
CA LEU A 46 -4.30 -0.59 -1.76
C LEU A 46 -3.03 -1.44 -1.95
N LEU A 47 -2.22 -1.64 -0.92
CA LEU A 47 -1.03 -2.50 -1.00
C LEU A 47 -1.41 -3.95 -1.34
N ILE A 48 -2.47 -4.46 -0.70
CA ILE A 48 -2.98 -5.82 -0.94
C ILE A 48 -3.48 -5.96 -2.38
N ASP A 49 -4.25 -4.99 -2.87
CA ASP A 49 -4.85 -5.04 -4.21
C ASP A 49 -3.80 -4.90 -5.31
N VAL A 50 -2.79 -4.06 -5.11
CA VAL A 50 -1.62 -3.98 -6.00
C VAL A 50 -0.85 -5.31 -6.03
N CYS A 51 -0.68 -5.96 -4.88
CA CYS A 51 -0.06 -7.28 -4.80
C CYS A 51 -0.88 -8.35 -5.55
N LYS A 52 -2.20 -8.37 -5.35
CA LYS A 52 -3.13 -9.28 -6.07
C LYS A 52 -3.09 -9.03 -7.59
N ALA A 53 -3.11 -7.77 -8.02
CA ALA A 53 -3.09 -7.38 -9.43
C ALA A 53 -1.77 -7.75 -10.13
N ASN A 54 -0.65 -7.76 -9.42
CA ASN A 54 0.62 -8.25 -9.97
C ASN A 54 0.63 -9.76 -10.13
N LYS A 55 0.04 -10.51 -9.19
CA LYS A 55 -0.08 -11.98 -9.28
C LYS A 55 -1.04 -12.45 -10.36
N SER A 56 -2.05 -11.64 -10.69
CA SER A 56 -3.08 -11.99 -11.69
C SER A 56 -2.69 -11.68 -13.13
N LYS A 57 -1.49 -11.12 -13.39
CA LYS A 57 -0.98 -10.98 -14.76
C LYS A 57 -0.45 -12.33 -15.25
N PRO A 58 -1.18 -13.08 -16.10
CA PRO A 58 -0.53 -14.13 -16.88
C PRO A 58 0.56 -13.44 -17.70
N GLN A 59 1.77 -14.02 -17.71
CA GLN A 59 2.84 -13.57 -18.60
C GLN A 59 2.26 -13.56 -20.02
N ARG A 60 2.01 -12.38 -20.59
CA ARG A 60 1.71 -12.27 -22.01
C ARG A 60 2.96 -12.77 -22.72
N PRO A 61 2.90 -13.88 -23.47
CA PRO A 61 4.00 -14.26 -24.32
C PRO A 61 4.09 -13.19 -25.41
N LEU A 62 5.26 -12.57 -25.53
CA LEU A 62 5.66 -11.76 -26.68
C LEU A 62 6.03 -12.69 -27.84
#